data_AF-A0A1W1BS89-F1
#
_entry.id   AF-A0A1W1BS89-F1
#
_cell.length_a   1.000
_cell.length_b   1.000
_cell.length_c   1.000
_cell.angle_alpha   90.00
_cell.angle_beta   90.00
_cell.angle_gamma   90.00
#
_symmetry.space_group_name_H-M   'P 1'
#
loop_
_entity.id
_entity.type
_entity.pdbx_description
1 polymer ?
#
loop_
_entity_poly.entity_id
_entity_poly.type
_entity_poly.pdbx_seq_one_letter_code
_entity_poly.pdbx_strand_id
1 'polypeptide(L)'
;MDAGELDSVDFATDLKICTDATCSGGDISGTNIHFTEDQNITYYVFADIPSNAHDGDRGSIALTATAVDDGTTTPMTDDSADADDPAAVQVVFAEEAGDAAGDAQYDGKHSDLSAYEVVTATISATKSSCVVWDPVNTTTNPKRIPGAVIRYAVDINNTGSADATNASLSDSLQADVTYGTTAPAPAAVARIATEACNCTNPGADNGDSISEAGGTVTANFATVTAGTHECAYFDVTIQ
;
A
#
# COMPACT_ATOMS: atom_id res chain seq x y z
N MET A 1 26.89 -10.28 1.05
CA MET A 1 25.73 -9.38 0.89
C MET A 1 25.08 -9.84 -0.39
N ASP A 2 24.23 -10.85 -0.21
CA ASP A 2 23.39 -11.40 -1.25
C ASP A 2 22.04 -10.72 -1.04
N ALA A 3 21.71 -9.81 -1.95
CA ALA A 3 20.57 -8.94 -1.88
C ALA A 3 19.86 -9.05 -3.21
N GLY A 4 18.64 -9.59 -3.18
CA GLY A 4 17.71 -9.49 -4.29
C GLY A 4 17.11 -10.83 -4.70
N GLU A 5 16.18 -11.34 -3.88
CA GLU A 5 14.94 -11.99 -4.34
C GLU A 5 14.06 -12.33 -3.13
N LEU A 6 13.76 -11.32 -2.32
CA LEU A 6 12.66 -11.38 -1.36
C LEU A 6 11.65 -10.30 -1.75
N ASP A 7 11.02 -10.47 -2.91
CA ASP A 7 9.65 -9.99 -3.15
C ASP A 7 9.12 -10.58 -4.45
N SER A 8 8.48 -11.75 -4.39
CA SER A 8 7.66 -12.25 -5.48
C SER A 8 6.27 -12.48 -4.95
N VAL A 9 5.44 -11.44 -5.01
CA VAL A 9 4.01 -11.70 -5.11
C VAL A 9 3.80 -12.28 -6.52
N ASP A 10 3.72 -13.60 -6.59
CA ASP A 10 3.67 -14.35 -7.84
C ASP A 10 2.34 -14.09 -8.57
N PHE A 11 2.42 -13.56 -9.80
CA PHE A 11 1.27 -13.23 -10.67
C PHE A 11 0.63 -14.45 -11.34
N ALA A 12 1.09 -15.67 -11.01
CA ALA A 12 0.84 -16.89 -11.78
C ALA A 12 -0.63 -17.20 -12.11
N THR A 13 -1.63 -16.60 -11.46
CA THR A 13 -3.05 -16.87 -11.74
C THR A 13 -3.80 -15.77 -12.50
N ASP A 14 -3.29 -14.53 -12.57
CA ASP A 14 -4.00 -13.38 -13.16
C ASP A 14 -3.21 -12.61 -14.23
N LEU A 15 -2.03 -13.11 -14.62
CA LEU A 15 -1.27 -12.55 -15.74
C LEU A 15 -1.96 -12.87 -17.08
N LYS A 16 -2.17 -11.86 -17.91
CA LYS A 16 -2.75 -12.01 -19.26
C LYS A 16 -1.90 -11.25 -20.27
N ILE A 17 -1.79 -11.81 -21.47
CA ILE A 17 -1.22 -11.14 -22.63
C ILE A 17 -2.35 -10.92 -23.62
N CYS A 18 -2.53 -9.69 -24.10
CA CYS A 18 -3.61 -9.37 -25.02
C CYS A 18 -3.10 -8.49 -26.18
N THR A 19 -3.85 -8.47 -27.29
CA THR A 19 -3.52 -7.69 -28.50
C THR A 19 -4.07 -6.27 -28.50
N ASP A 20 -4.88 -5.93 -27.48
CA ASP A 20 -5.45 -4.59 -27.31
C ASP A 20 -5.50 -4.18 -25.82
N ALA A 21 -5.57 -2.88 -25.58
CA ALA A 21 -5.53 -2.28 -24.25
C ALA A 21 -6.78 -2.55 -23.39
N THR A 22 -7.81 -3.18 -23.94
CA THR A 22 -9.03 -3.59 -23.22
C THR A 22 -9.13 -5.10 -23.02
N CYS A 23 -8.14 -5.85 -23.54
CA CYS A 23 -8.15 -7.30 -23.64
C CYS A 23 -9.45 -7.87 -24.25
N SER A 24 -10.01 -7.20 -25.26
CA SER A 24 -11.33 -7.57 -25.81
C SER A 24 -11.33 -8.91 -26.56
N GLY A 25 -10.18 -9.26 -27.14
CA GLY A 25 -9.93 -10.55 -27.80
C GLY A 25 -9.66 -11.72 -26.84
N GLY A 26 -9.56 -11.46 -25.54
CA GLY A 26 -9.16 -12.44 -24.53
C GLY A 26 -7.65 -12.60 -24.39
N ASP A 27 -7.26 -13.44 -23.43
CA ASP A 27 -5.87 -13.77 -23.13
C ASP A 27 -5.29 -14.74 -24.18
N ILE A 28 -4.12 -14.40 -24.72
CA ILE A 28 -3.39 -15.18 -25.73
C ILE A 28 -2.13 -15.84 -25.17
N SER A 29 -1.92 -15.82 -23.85
CA SER A 29 -0.76 -16.43 -23.21
C SER A 29 -0.52 -17.88 -23.66
N GLY A 30 0.72 -18.21 -24.00
CA GLY A 30 1.12 -19.54 -24.48
C GLY A 30 0.71 -19.86 -25.93
N THR A 31 0.18 -18.89 -26.68
CA THR A 31 -0.10 -19.05 -28.11
C THR A 31 1.11 -18.66 -28.93
N ASN A 32 1.45 -19.48 -29.93
CA ASN A 32 2.48 -19.10 -30.90
C ASN A 32 1.99 -17.93 -31.76
N ILE A 33 2.91 -17.00 -32.03
CA ILE A 33 2.65 -15.83 -32.85
C ILE A 33 3.45 -15.99 -34.13
N HIS A 34 2.76 -15.91 -35.26
CA HIS A 34 3.38 -15.88 -36.58
C HIS A 34 3.60 -14.44 -37.01
N PHE A 35 4.85 -14.11 -37.29
CA PHE A 35 5.23 -12.84 -37.88
C PHE A 35 5.43 -13.00 -39.38
N THR A 36 4.96 -12.01 -40.13
CA THR A 36 5.41 -11.79 -41.49
C THR A 36 6.66 -10.91 -41.49
N GLU A 37 7.39 -10.89 -42.62
CA GLU A 37 8.57 -10.05 -42.78
C GLU A 37 8.22 -8.58 -42.48
N ASP A 38 9.10 -7.91 -41.72
CA ASP A 38 8.97 -6.52 -41.28
C ASP A 38 7.69 -6.18 -40.48
N GLN A 39 6.99 -7.19 -39.96
CA GLN A 39 5.79 -6.97 -39.16
C GLN A 39 6.11 -6.55 -37.74
N ASN A 40 5.48 -5.45 -37.30
CA ASN A 40 5.44 -5.05 -35.90
C ASN A 40 4.09 -5.42 -35.28
N ILE A 41 4.12 -6.03 -34.09
CA ILE A 41 2.92 -6.31 -33.30
C ILE A 41 3.13 -5.74 -31.90
N THR A 42 2.08 -5.12 -31.35
CA THR A 42 2.07 -4.60 -29.98
C THR A 42 1.20 -5.49 -29.11
N TYR A 43 1.72 -5.85 -27.94
CA TYR A 43 1.00 -6.60 -26.91
C TYR A 43 0.84 -5.76 -25.65
N TYR A 44 -0.18 -6.11 -24.87
CA TYR A 44 -0.50 -5.53 -23.58
C TYR A 44 -0.44 -6.64 -22.54
N VAL A 45 0.38 -6.45 -21.52
CA VAL A 45 0.46 -7.36 -20.38
C VAL A 45 -0.39 -6.79 -19.26
N PHE A 46 -1.34 -7.57 -18.77
CA PHE A 46 -2.19 -7.23 -17.64
C PHE A 46 -1.84 -8.12 -16.46
N ALA A 47 -1.69 -7.53 -15.30
CA ALA A 47 -1.52 -8.24 -14.04
C ALA A 47 -2.34 -7.51 -12.98
N ASP A 48 -3.01 -8.28 -12.13
CA ASP A 48 -3.72 -7.74 -10.97
C ASP A 48 -2.75 -7.63 -9.78
N ILE A 49 -2.87 -6.56 -9.00
CA ILE A 49 -2.16 -6.43 -7.73
C ILE A 49 -2.82 -7.38 -6.73
N PRO A 50 -2.08 -8.30 -6.11
CA PRO A 50 -2.65 -9.29 -5.21
C PRO A 50 -3.34 -8.64 -3.99
N SER A 51 -4.47 -9.21 -3.57
CA SER A 51 -5.32 -8.61 -2.53
C SER A 51 -4.68 -8.51 -1.14
N ASN A 52 -3.56 -9.19 -0.92
CA ASN A 52 -2.78 -9.20 0.31
C ASN A 52 -1.47 -8.40 0.19
N ALA A 53 -1.31 -7.61 -0.86
CA ALA A 53 -0.15 -6.74 -0.98
C ALA A 53 -0.24 -5.57 0.02
N HIS A 54 0.90 -5.22 0.62
CA HIS A 54 1.05 -4.17 1.61
C HIS A 54 1.86 -3.00 1.04
N ASP A 55 1.87 -1.88 1.76
CA ASP A 55 2.70 -0.74 1.40
C ASP A 55 4.17 -1.11 1.27
N GLY A 56 4.78 -0.74 0.14
CA GLY A 56 6.17 -1.03 -0.18
C GLY A 56 6.42 -2.37 -0.87
N ASP A 57 5.42 -3.25 -0.99
CA ASP A 57 5.53 -4.49 -1.75
C ASP A 57 5.78 -4.17 -3.24
N ARG A 58 6.66 -4.92 -3.87
CA ARG A 58 7.07 -4.76 -5.27
C ARG A 58 6.71 -6.00 -6.08
N GLY A 59 6.22 -5.75 -7.28
CA GLY A 59 5.96 -6.78 -8.27
C GLY A 59 6.79 -6.52 -9.51
N SER A 60 7.35 -7.58 -10.11
CA SER A 60 8.03 -7.50 -11.40
C SER A 60 7.38 -8.44 -12.41
N ILE A 61 7.41 -8.01 -13.67
CA ILE A 61 6.86 -8.74 -14.82
C ILE A 61 7.96 -8.80 -15.86
N ALA A 62 8.29 -10.02 -16.31
CA ALA A 62 9.14 -10.26 -17.46
C ALA A 62 8.30 -10.77 -18.61
N LEU A 63 8.33 -10.06 -19.74
CA LEU A 63 7.80 -10.59 -20.99
C LEU A 63 8.97 -11.13 -21.79
N THR A 64 9.01 -12.44 -22.01
CA THR A 64 10.03 -13.10 -22.83
C THR A 64 9.39 -13.66 -24.08
N ALA A 65 9.88 -13.24 -25.24
CA ALA A 65 9.60 -13.88 -26.51
C ALA A 65 10.64 -14.98 -26.75
N THR A 66 10.26 -16.09 -27.36
CA THR A 66 11.18 -17.17 -27.72
C THR A 66 10.86 -17.64 -29.13
N ALA A 67 11.88 -17.68 -29.99
CA ALA A 67 11.78 -18.26 -31.32
C ALA A 67 11.58 -19.78 -31.20
N VAL A 68 10.52 -20.29 -31.83
CA VAL A 68 10.15 -21.71 -31.82
C VAL A 68 9.90 -22.19 -33.24
N ASP A 69 10.12 -23.49 -33.48
CA ASP A 69 9.79 -24.10 -34.77
C ASP A 69 8.29 -23.97 -35.08
N ASP A 70 7.97 -23.69 -36.35
CA ASP A 70 6.60 -23.46 -36.80
C ASP A 70 5.66 -24.61 -36.40
N GLY A 71 4.54 -24.25 -35.78
CA GLY A 71 3.54 -25.21 -35.29
C GLY A 71 3.96 -26.02 -34.05
N THR A 72 5.10 -25.69 -33.43
CA THR A 72 5.59 -26.37 -32.21
C THR A 72 5.87 -25.37 -31.09
N THR A 73 6.13 -25.86 -29.88
CA THR A 73 6.63 -25.04 -28.76
C THR A 73 8.11 -25.31 -28.47
N THR A 74 8.81 -25.94 -29.40
CA THR A 74 10.23 -26.31 -29.25
C THR A 74 11.07 -25.07 -29.56
N PRO A 75 11.86 -24.56 -28.61
CA PRO A 75 12.78 -23.47 -28.90
C PRO A 75 13.76 -23.87 -30.01
N MET A 76 13.93 -22.98 -30.97
CA MET A 76 14.97 -23.11 -31.99
C MET A 76 16.36 -23.00 -31.32
N THR A 77 17.39 -23.56 -31.96
CA THR A 77 18.77 -23.50 -31.47
C THR A 77 19.65 -22.78 -32.48
N ASP A 78 20.55 -21.92 -32.02
CA ASP A 78 21.57 -21.31 -32.88
C ASP A 78 22.54 -22.36 -33.40
N ASP A 79 22.79 -22.37 -34.71
CA ASP A 79 23.80 -23.20 -35.37
C ASP A 79 24.79 -22.36 -36.19
N SER A 80 24.89 -21.06 -35.89
CA SER A 80 25.79 -20.11 -36.57
C SER A 80 27.28 -20.50 -36.55
N ALA A 81 27.68 -21.35 -35.61
CA ALA A 81 29.04 -21.90 -35.49
C ALA A 81 29.30 -23.14 -36.37
N ASP A 82 28.25 -23.78 -36.90
CA ASP A 82 28.37 -24.96 -37.75
C ASP A 82 28.82 -24.57 -39.17
N ALA A 83 29.34 -25.56 -39.91
CA ALA A 83 29.68 -25.37 -41.31
C ALA A 83 28.40 -25.25 -42.16
N ASP A 84 28.45 -24.42 -43.21
CA ASP A 84 27.35 -24.31 -44.19
C ASP A 84 26.95 -25.68 -44.75
N ASP A 85 25.67 -26.04 -44.59
CA ASP A 85 25.08 -27.25 -45.15
C ASP A 85 23.91 -26.89 -46.08
N PRO A 86 24.10 -26.90 -47.42
CA PRO A 86 23.04 -26.56 -48.37
C PRO A 86 21.90 -27.60 -48.41
N ALA A 87 22.02 -28.72 -47.70
CA ALA A 87 20.95 -29.72 -47.56
C ALA A 87 20.09 -29.52 -46.30
N ALA A 88 20.47 -28.58 -45.41
CA ALA A 88 19.75 -28.25 -44.18
C ALA A 88 19.26 -26.79 -44.18
N VAL A 89 18.32 -26.48 -43.30
CA VAL A 89 17.99 -25.10 -42.94
C VAL A 89 18.72 -24.80 -41.65
N GLN A 90 19.62 -23.82 -41.70
CA GLN A 90 20.41 -23.37 -40.55
C GLN A 90 19.77 -22.14 -39.90
N VAL A 91 19.76 -22.08 -38.58
CA VAL A 91 19.18 -21.00 -37.78
C VAL A 91 20.30 -20.17 -37.17
N VAL A 92 20.38 -18.91 -37.62
CA VAL A 92 21.34 -17.93 -37.11
C VAL A 92 20.59 -16.85 -36.36
N PHE A 93 20.88 -16.72 -35.08
CA PHE A 93 20.37 -15.67 -34.23
C PHE A 93 21.25 -14.42 -34.26
N ALA A 94 20.63 -13.25 -34.18
CA ALA A 94 21.30 -11.95 -34.35
C ALA A 94 20.81 -10.90 -33.32
N GLU A 95 20.02 -11.34 -32.35
CA GLU A 95 19.50 -10.52 -31.27
C GLU A 95 20.55 -10.24 -30.19
N GLU A 96 20.38 -9.08 -29.54
CA GLU A 96 21.08 -8.78 -28.31
C GLU A 96 20.36 -9.44 -27.12
N ALA A 97 21.00 -9.48 -25.96
CA ALA A 97 20.38 -9.97 -24.74
C ALA A 97 19.25 -9.01 -24.30
N GLY A 98 18.12 -9.58 -23.89
CA GLY A 98 17.03 -8.85 -23.26
C GLY A 98 17.32 -8.45 -21.80
N ASP A 99 16.34 -7.79 -21.19
CA ASP A 99 16.49 -7.23 -19.84
C ASP A 99 16.32 -8.28 -18.71
N ALA A 100 15.60 -9.38 -18.97
CA ALA A 100 15.35 -10.40 -17.97
C ALA A 100 16.59 -11.26 -17.68
N ALA A 101 16.76 -11.66 -16.42
CA ALA A 101 17.86 -12.52 -16.04
C ALA A 101 17.82 -13.87 -16.78
N GLY A 102 18.92 -14.21 -17.45
CA GLY A 102 19.05 -15.47 -18.20
C GLY A 102 18.63 -15.40 -19.66
N ASP A 103 18.23 -14.22 -20.14
CA ASP A 103 18.16 -13.88 -21.56
C ASP A 103 19.56 -13.47 -22.03
N ALA A 104 20.11 -14.20 -22.99
CA ALA A 104 21.49 -14.03 -23.45
C ALA A 104 21.53 -13.72 -24.95
N GLN A 105 22.64 -13.13 -25.41
CA GLN A 105 22.83 -12.91 -26.85
C GLN A 105 22.80 -14.25 -27.62
N TYR A 106 22.11 -14.25 -28.76
CA TYR A 106 22.04 -15.37 -29.70
C TYR A 106 21.39 -16.65 -29.12
N ASP A 107 20.48 -16.52 -28.16
CA ASP A 107 19.76 -17.64 -27.56
C ASP A 107 18.32 -17.83 -28.09
N GLY A 108 17.94 -17.02 -29.08
CA GLY A 108 16.61 -17.03 -29.69
C GLY A 108 15.54 -16.45 -28.79
N LYS A 109 15.91 -15.70 -27.75
CA LYS A 109 14.99 -15.01 -26.86
C LYS A 109 15.26 -13.52 -26.85
N HIS A 110 14.23 -12.78 -26.49
CA HIS A 110 14.38 -11.39 -26.13
C HIS A 110 13.31 -11.04 -25.10
N SER A 111 13.66 -10.20 -24.14
CA SER A 111 12.80 -9.88 -23.02
C SER A 111 12.83 -8.41 -22.65
N ASP A 112 11.73 -8.00 -22.03
CA ASP A 112 11.54 -6.67 -21.45
C ASP A 112 11.02 -6.84 -20.01
N LEU A 113 11.42 -5.93 -19.13
CA LEU A 113 11.07 -5.93 -17.72
C LEU A 113 10.22 -4.72 -17.36
N SER A 114 9.15 -4.98 -16.61
CA SER A 114 8.37 -3.95 -15.95
C SER A 114 8.21 -4.26 -14.47
N ALA A 115 7.95 -3.24 -13.67
CA ALA A 115 7.73 -3.40 -12.24
C ALA A 115 6.73 -2.38 -11.70
N TYR A 116 6.10 -2.72 -10.59
CA TYR A 116 5.30 -1.79 -9.78
C TYR A 116 5.71 -1.85 -8.31
N GLU A 117 5.31 -0.81 -7.58
CA GLU A 117 5.38 -0.74 -6.13
C GLU A 117 3.99 -0.40 -5.59
N VAL A 118 3.56 -1.12 -4.56
CA VAL A 118 2.29 -0.89 -3.89
C VAL A 118 2.44 0.29 -2.95
N VAL A 119 1.59 1.30 -3.15
CA VAL A 119 1.60 2.54 -2.35
C VAL A 119 0.23 2.69 -1.70
N THR A 120 0.18 2.54 -0.38
CA THR A 120 -1.05 2.59 0.42
C THR A 120 -0.83 3.30 1.75
N ALA A 121 -1.91 3.70 2.42
CA ALA A 121 -1.83 4.21 3.78
C ALA A 121 -1.80 3.03 4.76
N THR A 122 -0.90 3.09 5.74
CA THR A 122 -0.81 2.08 6.81
C THR A 122 -1.11 2.75 8.13
N ILE A 123 -2.33 2.54 8.64
CA ILE A 123 -2.85 3.27 9.80
C ILE A 123 -2.83 2.42 11.06
N SER A 124 -2.34 3.02 12.14
CA SER A 124 -2.48 2.48 13.49
C SER A 124 -3.06 3.55 14.41
N ALA A 125 -3.79 3.12 15.44
CA ALA A 125 -4.40 4.01 16.43
C ALA A 125 -4.05 3.55 17.85
N THR A 126 -3.54 4.46 18.68
CA THR A 126 -3.24 4.18 20.09
C THR A 126 -4.00 5.13 20.99
N LYS A 127 -4.84 4.59 21.87
CA LYS A 127 -5.59 5.38 22.86
C LYS A 127 -4.88 5.37 24.21
N SER A 128 -4.71 6.55 24.79
CA SER A 128 -4.16 6.78 26.12
C SER A 128 -5.05 7.72 26.93
N SER A 129 -4.79 7.83 28.24
CA SER A 129 -5.52 8.78 29.09
C SER A 129 -4.74 9.29 30.28
N CYS A 130 -5.05 10.51 30.71
CA CYS A 130 -4.54 11.10 31.95
C CYS A 130 -5.67 11.76 32.73
N VAL A 131 -5.46 11.94 34.03
CA VAL A 131 -6.35 12.73 34.88
C VAL A 131 -5.87 14.17 34.83
N VAL A 132 -6.73 15.11 34.43
CA VAL A 132 -6.37 16.54 34.33
C VAL A 132 -6.91 17.36 35.50
N TRP A 133 -7.98 16.89 36.14
CA TRP A 133 -8.58 17.57 37.28
C TRP A 133 -9.40 16.59 38.14
N ASP A 134 -9.46 16.82 39.46
CA ASP A 134 -10.46 16.17 40.32
C ASP A 134 -11.05 17.15 41.38
N PRO A 135 -12.23 16.84 41.97
CA PRO A 135 -12.90 17.74 42.91
C PRO A 135 -12.16 18.02 44.23
N VAL A 136 -11.19 17.20 44.60
CA VAL A 136 -10.46 17.25 45.86
C VAL A 136 -9.07 17.87 45.69
N ASN A 137 -8.30 17.40 44.70
CA ASN A 137 -6.92 17.82 44.46
C ASN A 137 -6.79 18.85 43.32
N THR A 138 -7.91 19.17 42.64
CA THR A 138 -7.95 20.11 41.52
C THR A 138 -6.98 19.68 40.41
N THR A 139 -6.10 20.55 39.92
CA THR A 139 -5.09 20.23 38.91
C THR A 139 -3.78 19.70 39.48
N THR A 140 -3.64 19.62 40.81
CA THR A 140 -2.38 19.22 41.45
C THR A 140 -2.48 17.77 41.92
N ASN A 141 -1.75 16.85 41.27
CA ASN A 141 -1.80 15.41 41.54
C ASN A 141 -3.22 14.80 41.53
N PRO A 142 -4.01 15.06 40.48
CA PRO A 142 -5.40 14.61 40.44
C PRO A 142 -5.54 13.09 40.42
N LYS A 143 -6.70 12.60 40.87
CA LYS A 143 -7.05 11.19 41.07
C LYS A 143 -8.27 10.80 40.26
N ARG A 144 -8.34 9.53 39.84
CA ARG A 144 -9.53 8.94 39.20
C ARG A 144 -10.59 8.63 40.27
N ILE A 145 -11.34 9.65 40.65
CA ILE A 145 -12.48 9.55 41.57
C ILE A 145 -13.75 10.06 40.87
N PRO A 146 -14.95 9.73 41.37
CA PRO A 146 -16.19 10.32 40.86
C PRO A 146 -16.09 11.86 40.78
N GLY A 147 -16.51 12.42 39.65
CA GLY A 147 -16.38 13.83 39.30
C GLY A 147 -15.02 14.25 38.72
N ALA A 148 -14.02 13.35 38.64
CA ALA A 148 -12.74 13.68 38.02
C ALA A 148 -12.83 13.79 36.50
N VAL A 149 -12.04 14.68 35.93
CA VAL A 149 -11.92 14.86 34.48
C VAL A 149 -10.73 14.06 33.96
N ILE A 150 -11.02 13.21 32.98
CA ILE A 150 -10.05 12.40 32.25
C ILE A 150 -9.93 12.98 30.84
N ARG A 151 -8.70 13.24 30.41
CA ARG A 151 -8.41 13.49 29.01
C ARG A 151 -8.05 12.19 28.34
N TYR A 152 -8.78 11.84 27.30
CA TYR A 152 -8.35 10.82 26.34
C TYR A 152 -7.54 11.48 25.23
N ALA A 153 -6.49 10.78 24.80
CA ALA A 153 -5.66 11.16 23.67
C ALA A 153 -5.54 9.94 22.76
N VAL A 154 -5.96 10.07 21.50
CA VAL A 154 -5.93 9.00 20.49
C VAL A 154 -4.95 9.39 19.39
N ASP A 155 -3.84 8.67 19.33
CA ASP A 155 -2.75 8.90 18.38
C ASP A 155 -3.05 8.09 17.13
N ILE A 156 -3.31 8.75 16.01
CA ILE A 156 -3.39 8.12 14.70
C ILE A 156 -2.06 8.33 14.00
N ASN A 157 -1.43 7.22 13.63
CA ASN A 157 -0.15 7.20 12.95
C ASN A 157 -0.32 6.57 11.57
N ASN A 158 0.06 7.30 10.52
CA ASN A 158 0.15 6.79 9.16
C ASN A 158 1.61 6.48 8.84
N THR A 159 1.99 5.21 8.90
CA THR A 159 3.34 4.76 8.50
C THR A 159 3.42 4.39 7.03
N GLY A 160 2.32 4.46 6.29
CA GLY A 160 2.29 4.13 4.87
C GLY A 160 2.78 5.27 4.00
N SER A 161 2.99 4.96 2.72
CA SER A 161 3.53 5.85 1.71
C SER A 161 2.46 6.67 0.98
N ALA A 162 1.16 6.38 1.20
CA ALA A 162 0.04 7.21 0.76
C ALA A 162 -0.66 7.92 1.92
N ASP A 163 -1.28 9.05 1.61
CA ASP A 163 -2.15 9.78 2.54
C ASP A 163 -3.43 8.98 2.85
N ALA A 164 -3.81 8.92 4.13
CA ALA A 164 -5.10 8.39 4.55
C ALA A 164 -6.16 9.49 4.49
N THR A 165 -6.90 9.54 3.38
CA THR A 165 -8.02 10.47 3.20
C THR A 165 -9.31 9.93 3.80
N ASN A 166 -10.21 10.84 4.19
CA ASN A 166 -11.45 10.54 4.92
C ASN A 166 -11.21 9.74 6.22
N ALA A 167 -10.09 10.01 6.89
CA ALA A 167 -9.72 9.34 8.13
C ALA A 167 -10.62 9.81 9.29
N SER A 168 -11.31 8.86 9.92
CA SER A 168 -12.12 9.13 11.11
C SER A 168 -12.04 7.99 12.11
N LEU A 169 -12.18 8.32 13.38
CA LEU A 169 -12.20 7.38 14.48
C LEU A 169 -13.42 7.64 15.36
N SER A 170 -14.10 6.57 15.76
CA SER A 170 -15.24 6.64 16.66
C SER A 170 -14.95 5.90 17.95
N ASP A 171 -15.33 6.52 19.07
CA ASP A 171 -15.04 6.08 20.42
C ASP A 171 -16.33 6.07 21.24
N SER A 172 -16.88 4.89 21.50
CA SER A 172 -18.07 4.73 22.33
C SER A 172 -17.73 4.81 23.80
N LEU A 173 -18.22 5.86 24.46
CA LEU A 173 -18.04 6.09 25.88
C LEU A 173 -18.83 5.07 26.69
N GLN A 174 -18.21 4.61 27.77
CA GLN A 174 -18.87 3.75 28.75
C GLN A 174 -19.77 4.59 29.67
N ALA A 175 -20.75 3.95 30.30
CA ALA A 175 -21.76 4.63 31.12
C ALA A 175 -21.21 5.26 32.41
N ASP A 176 -19.98 4.93 32.80
CA ASP A 176 -19.28 5.46 33.97
C ASP A 176 -18.58 6.79 33.68
N VAL A 177 -18.60 7.27 32.43
CA VAL A 177 -18.09 8.57 32.05
C VAL A 177 -19.13 9.35 31.23
N THR A 178 -19.07 10.67 31.31
CA THR A 178 -19.88 11.56 30.48
C THR A 178 -18.96 12.50 29.71
N TYR A 179 -19.25 12.73 28.43
CA TYR A 179 -18.47 13.62 27.59
C TYR A 179 -18.43 15.06 28.14
N GLY A 180 -17.26 15.69 28.04
CA GLY A 180 -17.01 17.04 28.50
C GLY A 180 -16.74 17.14 30.00
N THR A 181 -16.83 18.37 30.49
CA THR A 181 -16.56 18.73 31.89
C THR A 181 -17.71 19.52 32.48
N THR A 182 -17.88 19.44 33.80
CA THR A 182 -18.83 20.27 34.55
C THR A 182 -18.09 21.17 35.54
N ALA A 183 -18.55 22.42 35.69
CA ALA A 183 -18.00 23.34 36.68
C ALA A 183 -18.00 22.71 38.09
N PRO A 184 -16.93 22.86 38.89
CA PRO A 184 -15.85 23.85 38.76
C PRO A 184 -14.61 23.39 37.97
N ALA A 185 -14.68 22.30 37.19
CA ALA A 185 -13.56 21.82 36.39
C ALA A 185 -13.13 22.84 35.30
N PRO A 186 -11.88 22.74 34.78
CA PRO A 186 -11.45 23.50 33.62
C PRO A 186 -12.35 23.28 32.40
N ALA A 187 -12.30 24.24 31.46
CA ALA A 187 -12.98 24.09 30.18
C ALA A 187 -12.51 22.82 29.47
N ALA A 188 -13.48 22.06 28.96
CA ALA A 188 -13.20 20.83 28.22
C ALA A 188 -12.32 21.11 27.01
N VAL A 189 -11.39 20.20 26.75
CA VAL A 189 -10.67 20.12 25.47
C VAL A 189 -11.37 19.11 24.57
N ALA A 190 -11.60 19.52 23.32
CA ALA A 190 -12.06 18.69 22.22
C ALA A 190 -11.44 19.25 20.93
N ARG A 191 -10.34 18.65 20.46
CA ARG A 191 -9.62 19.10 19.25
C ARG A 191 -8.67 18.03 18.71
N ILE A 192 -8.18 18.23 17.49
CA ILE A 192 -7.12 17.42 16.90
C ILE A 192 -5.85 18.29 16.76
N ALA A 193 -4.68 17.68 16.87
CA ALA A 193 -3.39 18.33 16.65
C ALA A 193 -2.51 17.49 15.72
N THR A 194 -1.71 18.14 14.88
CA THR A 194 -0.79 17.48 13.94
C THR A 194 0.54 17.12 14.60
N GLU A 195 0.46 16.28 15.64
CA GLU A 195 1.60 15.77 16.39
C GLU A 195 1.25 14.46 17.10
N ALA A 196 2.28 13.74 17.53
CA ALA A 196 2.07 12.57 18.38
C ALA A 196 1.38 12.95 19.69
N CYS A 197 0.51 12.07 20.20
CA CYS A 197 -0.26 12.39 21.39
C CYS A 197 0.57 12.72 22.63
N ASN A 198 0.22 13.85 23.24
CA ASN A 198 0.63 14.26 24.57
C ASN A 198 -0.62 14.56 25.41
N CYS A 199 -1.10 13.56 26.14
CA CYS A 199 -2.33 13.67 26.92
C CYS A 199 -2.29 14.81 27.96
N THR A 200 -1.14 15.18 28.51
CA THR A 200 -1.05 16.26 29.51
C THR A 200 -0.99 17.63 28.87
N ASN A 201 -0.28 17.76 27.75
CA ASN A 201 -0.09 19.01 27.02
C ASN A 201 -0.55 18.85 25.57
N PRO A 202 -1.87 18.90 25.30
CA PRO A 202 -2.35 18.77 23.94
C PRO A 202 -1.85 19.93 23.07
N GLY A 203 -1.43 19.62 21.84
CA GLY A 203 -0.98 20.58 20.84
C GLY A 203 -2.02 21.61 20.42
N ALA A 204 -1.63 22.50 19.52
CA ALA A 204 -2.55 23.45 18.92
C ALA A 204 -3.59 22.73 18.04
N ASP A 205 -4.80 23.28 17.99
CA ASP A 205 -5.84 22.77 17.11
C ASP A 205 -5.41 22.90 15.65
N ASN A 206 -5.49 21.80 14.88
CA ASN A 206 -5.18 21.78 13.45
C ASN A 206 -6.40 22.22 12.59
N GLY A 207 -7.57 22.40 13.21
CA GLY A 207 -8.80 22.83 12.54
C GLY A 207 -9.71 21.67 12.10
N ASP A 208 -9.29 20.44 12.33
CA ASP A 208 -10.14 19.26 12.18
C ASP A 208 -11.17 19.15 13.31
N SER A 209 -12.14 18.27 13.12
CA SER A 209 -13.34 18.26 13.95
C SER A 209 -13.42 17.07 14.90
N ILE A 210 -13.83 17.36 16.14
CA ILE A 210 -14.33 16.36 17.07
C ILE A 210 -15.79 16.69 17.38
N SER A 211 -16.64 15.67 17.34
CA SER A 211 -18.06 15.76 17.72
C SER A 211 -18.43 14.64 18.68
N GLU A 212 -19.44 14.86 19.52
CA GLU A 212 -20.05 13.81 20.32
C GLU A 212 -21.55 13.73 20.04
N ALA A 213 -22.06 12.50 19.88
CA ALA A 213 -23.47 12.23 19.76
C ALA A 213 -23.83 10.88 20.38
N GLY A 214 -24.77 10.89 21.34
CA GLY A 214 -25.35 9.66 21.90
C GLY A 214 -24.36 8.79 22.68
N GLY A 215 -23.31 9.39 23.25
CA GLY A 215 -22.23 8.69 23.95
C GLY A 215 -21.11 8.22 23.03
N THR A 216 -21.10 8.58 21.75
CA THR A 216 -20.00 8.28 20.83
C THR A 216 -19.27 9.57 20.44
N VAL A 217 -17.97 9.60 20.70
CA VAL A 217 -17.08 10.68 20.24
C VAL A 217 -16.50 10.30 18.89
N THR A 218 -16.65 11.15 17.89
CA THR A 218 -16.07 10.97 16.56
C THR A 218 -15.03 12.05 16.32
N ALA A 219 -13.79 11.63 16.08
CA ALA A 219 -12.70 12.47 15.61
C ALA A 219 -12.55 12.28 14.09
N ASN A 220 -12.67 13.37 13.33
CA ASN A 220 -12.51 13.38 11.89
C ASN A 220 -11.24 14.16 11.56
N PHE A 221 -10.21 13.43 11.13
CA PHE A 221 -8.86 13.92 10.84
C PHE A 221 -8.73 14.39 9.39
N ALA A 222 -9.80 14.33 8.60
CA ALA A 222 -9.82 14.60 7.17
C ALA A 222 -8.76 13.81 6.37
N THR A 223 -7.50 14.26 6.38
CA THR A 223 -6.35 13.57 5.78
C THR A 223 -5.19 13.44 6.76
N VAL A 224 -4.81 12.20 7.10
CA VAL A 224 -3.55 11.93 7.80
C VAL A 224 -2.46 11.68 6.78
N THR A 225 -1.55 12.64 6.65
CA THR A 225 -0.49 12.63 5.63
C THR A 225 0.45 11.42 5.83
N ALA A 226 0.97 10.86 4.74
CA ALA A 226 1.96 9.79 4.78
C ALA A 226 3.15 10.12 5.71
N GLY A 227 3.52 9.18 6.57
CA GLY A 227 4.62 9.33 7.53
C GLY A 227 4.36 10.30 8.70
N THR A 228 3.11 10.68 8.97
CA THR A 228 2.76 11.65 10.03
C THR A 228 1.87 11.05 11.13
N HIS A 229 1.83 11.76 12.26
CA HIS A 229 0.91 11.51 13.37
C HIS A 229 -0.07 12.66 13.52
N GLU A 230 -1.31 12.32 13.88
CA GLU A 230 -2.28 13.28 14.40
C GLU A 230 -2.91 12.75 15.68
N CYS A 231 -3.18 13.65 16.64
CA CYS A 231 -3.73 13.28 17.92
C CYS A 231 -5.09 13.94 18.15
N ALA A 232 -6.11 13.12 18.40
CA ALA A 232 -7.42 13.58 18.88
C ALA A 232 -7.44 13.61 20.41
N TYR A 233 -7.84 14.75 20.97
CA TYR A 233 -8.01 14.95 22.40
C TYR A 233 -9.47 15.23 22.73
N PHE A 234 -10.00 14.54 23.74
CA PHE A 234 -11.30 14.86 24.30
C PHE A 234 -11.38 14.57 25.80
N ASP A 235 -12.08 15.43 26.52
CA ASP A 235 -12.27 15.30 27.96
C ASP A 235 -13.59 14.61 28.30
N VAL A 236 -13.59 13.81 29.35
CA VAL A 236 -14.78 13.20 29.96
C VAL A 236 -14.76 13.37 31.47
N THR A 237 -15.92 13.28 32.11
CA THR A 237 -16.09 13.31 33.57
C THR A 237 -16.57 11.96 34.10
N ILE A 238 -15.87 11.40 35.09
CA ILE A 238 -16.26 10.17 35.79
C ILE A 238 -17.54 10.42 36.59
N GLN A 239 -18.49 9.50 36.53
CA GLN A 239 -19.74 9.53 37.29
C GLN A 239 -19.60 8.98 38.72
#